data_AF-A0A1I5TR56-F1
#
_entry.id   AF-A0A1I5TR56-F1
#
_cell.length_a   1.000
_cell.length_b   1.000
_cell.length_c   1.000
_cell.angle_alpha   90.00
_cell.angle_beta   90.00
_cell.angle_gamma   90.00
#
_symmetry.space_group_name_H-M   'P 1'
#
loop_
_entity.id
_entity.type
_entity.pdbx_description
1 polymer ?
#
loop_
_entity_poly.entity_id
_entity_poly.type
_entity_poly.pdbx_seq_one_letter_code
_entity_poly.pdbx_strand_id
1 'polypeptide(L)'
;MASELYLMEIEDGRFSVLLWDGRTVTQMPAMTPAEALIAFPELDYTDYRKVVRWLRDEHPLFEERIDIPVSDFEDFVAEAILLTPDLYEIDPVSGFVVTDILHRTLQAEDDGTAMFLLTAGQQILRVMEEPLRVQNYLRNIMEVTFDGTAGLTPAEQYEKLRETYADIARICDPAKLPRREEPLSIRLRSLMELWMLVLALYFEQDKQRICRCDYCWGYFIPKTKKATRYCDRVTDGQSCKQRGANLARLDKTSEDEALLIYKKLRDRMYSRLLRWIDAAPSERSNLIPMDYEQYDRWSENARLAREEYVQGKLTAEEFLRKIDTTHELTSYEAGKIDLPDGPSRWQQLVARNFRFDPERYFPEKMAHLNLSDPDPQWQILTADDLRRKAQKGHQSLKEKYGK
;
A
#
# COMPACT_ATOMS: atom_id res chain seq x y z
N MET A 1 -3.10 34.81 21.53
CA MET A 1 -1.87 34.00 21.53
C MET A 1 -1.97 32.99 20.41
N ALA A 2 -0.88 32.65 19.75
CA ALA A 2 -0.91 31.75 18.59
C ALA A 2 -1.22 30.32 19.03
N SER A 3 -1.92 29.55 18.19
CA SER A 3 -2.19 28.15 18.47
C SER A 3 -0.89 27.34 18.49
N GLU A 4 -0.82 26.31 19.33
CA GLU A 4 0.37 25.49 19.49
C GLU A 4 0.06 24.00 19.44
N LEU A 5 0.94 23.25 18.77
CA LEU A 5 0.89 21.80 18.62
C LEU A 5 2.06 21.20 19.38
N TYR A 6 1.80 20.20 20.22
CA TYR A 6 2.85 19.49 20.96
C TYR A 6 2.74 17.98 20.78
N LEU A 7 3.87 17.29 20.80
CA LEU A 7 3.94 15.86 21.08
C LEU A 7 4.55 15.67 22.47
N MET A 8 3.79 15.06 23.36
CA MET A 8 4.16 14.86 24.76
C MET A 8 4.26 13.36 25.08
N GLU A 9 5.38 12.96 25.66
CA GLU A 9 5.57 11.64 26.26
C GLU A 9 4.72 11.54 27.52
N ILE A 10 4.00 10.41 27.64
CA ILE A 10 3.18 10.10 28.80
C ILE A 10 3.94 9.08 29.64
N GLU A 11 3.59 7.80 29.52
CA GLU A 11 4.22 6.68 30.22
C GLU A 11 4.40 5.52 29.25
N ASP A 12 5.30 4.59 29.59
CA ASP A 12 5.54 3.35 28.85
C ASP A 12 5.91 3.50 27.36
N GLY A 13 6.45 4.65 26.96
CA GLY A 13 6.79 4.96 25.57
C GLY A 13 5.57 5.28 24.70
N ARG A 14 4.46 5.68 25.33
CA ARG A 14 3.29 6.26 24.64
C ARG A 14 3.39 7.78 24.62
N PHE A 15 2.90 8.35 23.54
CA PHE A 15 2.89 9.80 23.30
C PHE A 15 1.47 10.26 23.00
N SER A 16 1.17 11.48 23.38
CA SER A 16 -0.10 12.14 23.10
C SER A 16 0.17 13.46 22.39
N VAL A 17 -0.65 13.75 21.39
CA VAL A 17 -0.64 15.05 20.71
C VAL A 17 -1.52 16.01 21.52
N LEU A 18 -0.98 17.17 21.87
CA LEU A 18 -1.73 18.24 22.53
C LEU A 18 -1.99 19.38 21.54
N LEU A 19 -3.24 19.81 21.49
CA LEU A 19 -3.73 20.91 20.67
C LEU A 19 -4.09 22.07 21.59
N TRP A 20 -3.37 23.18 21.50
CA TRP A 20 -3.67 24.39 22.29
C TRP A 20 -4.17 25.51 21.38
N ASP A 21 -5.44 25.87 21.53
CA ASP A 21 -6.11 26.91 20.70
C ASP A 21 -5.95 28.34 21.27
N GLY A 22 -5.06 28.52 22.26
CA GLY A 22 -4.88 29.78 22.98
C GLY A 22 -5.79 29.94 24.20
N ARG A 23 -6.78 29.04 24.42
CA ARG A 23 -7.73 29.07 25.54
C ARG A 23 -7.83 27.72 26.24
N THR A 24 -7.91 26.63 25.48
CA THR A 24 -8.12 25.27 25.95
C THR A 24 -7.05 24.34 25.39
N VAL A 25 -6.80 23.24 26.10
CA VAL A 25 -5.91 22.17 25.65
C VAL A 25 -6.77 20.95 25.38
N THR A 26 -6.73 20.46 24.14
CA THR A 26 -7.33 19.17 23.76
C THR A 26 -6.22 18.13 23.66
N GLN A 27 -6.34 17.07 24.45
CA GLN A 27 -5.37 15.97 24.48
C GLN A 27 -5.88 14.80 23.62
N MET A 28 -5.11 14.38 22.63
CA MET A 28 -5.41 13.21 21.80
C MET A 28 -5.15 11.91 22.56
N PRO A 29 -5.81 10.79 22.20
CA PRO A 29 -5.52 9.49 22.80
C PRO A 29 -4.02 9.16 22.72
N ALA A 30 -3.44 8.74 23.84
CA ALA A 30 -2.03 8.38 23.87
C ALA A 30 -1.80 7.11 23.03
N MET A 31 -0.77 7.10 22.19
CA MET A 31 -0.42 6.02 21.27
C MET A 31 1.08 5.75 21.30
N THR A 32 1.50 4.53 21.00
CA THR A 32 2.92 4.31 20.69
C THR A 32 3.27 4.90 19.31
N PRO A 33 4.55 5.19 19.02
CA PRO A 33 4.95 5.65 17.69
C PRO A 33 4.52 4.68 16.58
N ALA A 34 4.61 3.37 16.82
CA ALA A 34 4.19 2.37 15.84
C ALA A 34 2.68 2.37 15.59
N GLU A 35 1.87 2.52 16.65
CA GLU A 35 0.42 2.66 16.52
C GLU A 35 0.06 3.91 15.70
N ALA A 36 0.73 5.04 15.96
CA ALA A 36 0.46 6.31 15.31
C ALA A 36 0.78 6.27 13.81
N LEU A 37 1.94 5.68 13.45
CA LEU A 37 2.35 5.50 12.06
C LEU A 37 1.42 4.57 11.28
N ILE A 38 0.76 3.61 11.93
CA ILE A 38 -0.22 2.75 11.26
C ILE A 38 -1.56 3.46 11.08
N ALA A 39 -2.01 4.22 12.10
CA ALA A 39 -3.33 4.83 12.09
C ALA A 39 -3.48 5.95 11.05
N PHE A 40 -2.55 6.89 10.98
CA PHE A 40 -2.71 8.08 10.13
C PHE A 40 -2.79 7.80 8.62
N PRO A 41 -1.95 6.91 8.04
CA PRO A 41 -2.11 6.49 6.66
C PRO A 41 -3.42 5.76 6.37
N GLU A 42 -4.08 5.18 7.38
CA GLU A 42 -5.34 4.44 7.23
C GLU A 42 -6.58 5.33 7.38
N LEU A 43 -6.41 6.62 7.72
CA LEU A 43 -7.50 7.60 7.75
C LEU A 43 -8.18 7.73 6.38
N ASP A 44 -9.51 7.77 6.41
CA ASP A 44 -10.35 7.89 5.23
C ASP A 44 -10.63 9.35 4.89
N TYR A 45 -9.81 9.91 4.01
CA TYR A 45 -10.02 11.24 3.43
C TYR A 45 -10.81 11.19 2.12
N THR A 46 -11.56 10.13 1.81
CA THR A 46 -12.17 9.97 0.48
C THR A 46 -13.10 11.13 0.13
N ASP A 47 -14.02 11.49 1.03
CA ASP A 47 -14.98 12.56 0.75
C ASP A 47 -14.33 13.94 0.81
N TYR A 48 -13.49 14.19 1.83
CA TYR A 48 -12.69 15.42 1.92
C TYR A 48 -11.84 15.65 0.65
N ARG A 49 -11.17 14.60 0.15
CA ARG A 49 -10.38 14.64 -1.09
C ARG A 49 -11.24 14.99 -2.31
N LYS A 50 -12.48 14.49 -2.40
CA LYS A 50 -13.38 14.84 -3.51
C LYS A 50 -13.68 16.34 -3.51
N VAL A 51 -13.95 16.94 -2.36
CA VAL A 51 -14.24 18.39 -2.30
C VAL A 51 -12.98 19.21 -2.55
N VAL A 52 -11.84 18.86 -1.97
CA VAL A 52 -10.56 19.55 -2.26
C VAL A 52 -10.18 19.43 -3.74
N ARG A 53 -10.47 18.29 -4.37
CA ARG A 53 -10.30 18.11 -5.82
C ARG A 53 -11.23 19.03 -6.61
N TRP A 54 -12.49 19.12 -6.23
CA TRP A 54 -13.44 20.05 -6.86
C TRP A 54 -12.99 21.51 -6.71
N LEU A 55 -12.54 21.91 -5.51
CA LEU A 55 -11.96 23.24 -5.26
C LEU A 55 -10.79 23.55 -6.19
N ARG A 56 -9.95 22.57 -6.49
CA ARG A 56 -8.79 22.72 -7.37
C ARG A 56 -9.17 22.76 -8.86
N ASP A 57 -10.02 21.84 -9.29
CA ASP A 57 -10.20 21.50 -10.70
C ASP A 57 -11.42 22.20 -11.33
N GLU A 58 -12.44 22.53 -10.54
CA GLU A 58 -13.77 22.94 -11.04
C GLU A 58 -14.26 24.29 -10.47
N HIS A 59 -13.64 24.80 -9.40
CA HIS A 59 -14.12 26.03 -8.76
C HIS A 59 -13.86 27.27 -9.65
N PRO A 60 -14.85 28.18 -9.82
CA PRO A 60 -14.74 29.34 -10.72
C PRO A 60 -13.50 30.21 -10.49
N LEU A 61 -13.04 30.35 -9.24
CA LEU A 61 -11.81 31.09 -8.90
C LEU A 61 -10.59 30.73 -9.78
N PHE A 62 -10.47 29.47 -10.21
CA PHE A 62 -9.35 28.99 -11.03
C PHE A 62 -9.69 28.88 -12.52
N GLU A 63 -10.87 29.32 -12.96
CA GLU A 63 -11.21 29.41 -14.38
C GLU A 63 -10.29 30.42 -15.10
N GLU A 64 -9.83 30.07 -16.30
CA GLU A 64 -8.94 30.92 -17.08
C GLU A 64 -9.67 32.19 -17.58
N ARG A 65 -9.40 33.33 -16.93
CA ARG A 65 -9.96 34.64 -17.30
C ARG A 65 -9.02 35.78 -16.94
N ILE A 66 -9.25 36.94 -17.58
CA ILE A 66 -8.41 38.14 -17.42
C ILE A 66 -8.63 38.79 -16.05
N ASP A 67 -9.90 38.95 -15.65
CA ASP A 67 -10.28 39.58 -14.39
C ASP A 67 -10.92 38.53 -13.46
N ILE A 68 -10.42 38.44 -12.24
CA ILE A 68 -10.92 37.53 -11.21
C ILE A 68 -11.92 38.30 -10.32
N PRO A 69 -13.21 37.91 -10.30
CA PRO A 69 -14.19 38.55 -9.43
C PRO A 69 -13.85 38.31 -7.96
N VAL A 70 -13.98 39.35 -7.14
CA VAL A 70 -13.84 39.25 -5.68
C VAL A 70 -14.86 38.26 -5.11
N SER A 71 -16.07 38.22 -5.68
CA SER A 71 -17.13 37.26 -5.27
C SER A 71 -16.68 35.81 -5.35
N ASP A 72 -15.87 35.46 -6.35
CA ASP A 72 -15.43 34.09 -6.58
C ASP A 72 -14.32 33.72 -5.60
N PHE A 73 -13.55 34.70 -5.14
CA PHE A 73 -12.61 34.50 -4.03
C PHE A 73 -13.33 34.37 -2.69
N GLU A 74 -14.34 35.21 -2.42
CA GLU A 74 -15.16 35.13 -1.21
C GLU A 74 -15.89 33.79 -1.10
N ASP A 75 -16.47 33.31 -2.20
CA ASP A 75 -17.10 31.99 -2.31
C ASP A 75 -16.09 30.87 -2.02
N PHE A 76 -14.91 30.93 -2.64
CA PHE A 76 -13.84 29.96 -2.40
C PHE A 76 -13.40 29.90 -0.94
N VAL A 77 -13.26 31.07 -0.30
CA VAL A 77 -12.92 31.18 1.12
C VAL A 77 -14.02 30.56 1.99
N ALA A 78 -15.30 30.82 1.67
CA ALA A 78 -16.42 30.25 2.40
C ALA A 78 -16.43 28.72 2.31
N GLU A 79 -16.26 28.15 1.11
CA GLU A 79 -16.16 26.71 0.89
C GLU A 79 -14.97 26.09 1.66
N ALA A 80 -13.79 26.73 1.63
CA ALA A 80 -12.63 26.26 2.38
C ALA A 80 -12.87 26.26 3.91
N ILE A 81 -13.54 27.29 4.46
CA ILE A 81 -13.89 27.35 5.88
C ILE A 81 -14.89 26.25 6.23
N LEU A 82 -15.90 26.02 5.39
CA LEU A 82 -16.93 25.00 5.60
C LEU A 82 -16.40 23.57 5.64
N LEU A 83 -15.23 23.31 5.05
CA LEU A 83 -14.56 22.00 5.09
C LEU A 83 -13.80 21.73 6.39
N THR A 84 -13.51 22.74 7.20
CA THR A 84 -12.72 22.55 8.42
C THR A 84 -13.39 21.64 9.46
N PRO A 85 -14.72 21.69 9.72
CA PRO A 85 -15.37 20.78 10.67
C PRO A 85 -15.30 19.32 10.22
N ASP A 86 -15.56 19.03 8.95
CA ASP A 86 -15.44 17.67 8.38
C ASP A 86 -14.03 17.11 8.61
N LEU A 87 -13.01 17.95 8.46
CA LEU A 87 -11.63 17.55 8.72
C LEU A 87 -11.38 17.23 10.20
N TYR A 88 -11.99 17.95 11.15
CA TYR A 88 -11.91 17.61 12.58
C TYR A 88 -12.58 16.27 12.90
N GLU A 89 -13.68 15.93 12.21
CA GLU A 89 -14.35 14.64 12.39
C GLU A 89 -13.48 13.47 11.90
N ILE A 90 -12.75 13.66 10.79
CA ILE A 90 -11.84 12.65 10.23
C ILE A 90 -10.57 12.54 11.08
N ASP A 91 -9.92 13.67 11.34
CA ASP A 91 -8.63 13.77 12.02
C ASP A 91 -8.51 15.11 12.76
N PRO A 92 -8.77 15.13 14.09
CA PRO A 92 -8.70 16.35 14.89
C PRO A 92 -7.34 17.06 14.83
N VAL A 93 -6.24 16.33 14.64
CA VAL A 93 -4.90 16.94 14.57
C VAL A 93 -4.74 17.69 13.24
N SER A 94 -5.15 17.08 12.13
CA SER A 94 -5.15 17.74 10.83
C SER A 94 -6.13 18.91 10.79
N GLY A 95 -7.33 18.75 11.35
CA GLY A 95 -8.33 19.83 11.48
C GLY A 95 -7.78 21.04 12.21
N PHE A 96 -7.08 20.82 13.33
CA PHE A 96 -6.43 21.87 14.10
C PHE A 96 -5.34 22.60 13.32
N VAL A 97 -4.40 21.86 12.72
CA VAL A 97 -3.29 22.46 11.97
C VAL A 97 -3.80 23.25 10.76
N VAL A 98 -4.73 22.67 9.98
CA VAL A 98 -5.32 23.33 8.81
C VAL A 98 -6.07 24.59 9.21
N THR A 99 -6.88 24.54 10.27
CA THR A 99 -7.64 25.72 10.74
C THR A 99 -6.72 26.86 11.16
N ASP A 100 -5.66 26.56 11.90
CA ASP A 100 -4.71 27.57 12.36
C ASP A 100 -3.90 28.18 11.19
N ILE A 101 -3.47 27.36 10.23
CA ILE A 101 -2.77 27.87 9.05
C ILE A 101 -3.73 28.67 8.17
N LEU A 102 -4.95 28.18 7.95
CA LEU A 102 -5.98 28.87 7.16
C LEU A 102 -6.28 30.25 7.75
N HIS A 103 -6.48 30.33 9.07
CA HIS A 103 -6.71 31.61 9.75
C HIS A 103 -5.57 32.60 9.50
N ARG A 104 -4.30 32.15 9.53
CA ARG A 104 -3.14 32.99 9.22
C ARG A 104 -3.07 33.35 7.74
N THR A 105 -3.42 32.44 6.84
CA THR A 105 -3.46 32.70 5.40
C THR A 105 -4.52 33.74 5.04
N LEU A 106 -5.68 33.73 5.71
CA LEU A 106 -6.75 34.70 5.49
C LEU A 106 -6.42 36.11 6.02
N GLN A 107 -5.36 36.26 6.81
CA GLN A 107 -4.87 37.57 7.28
C GLN A 107 -3.89 38.24 6.31
N ALA A 108 -3.60 37.62 5.15
CA ALA A 108 -2.73 38.22 4.15
C ALA A 108 -3.33 39.53 3.63
N GLU A 109 -2.54 40.61 3.69
CA GLU A 109 -2.92 41.90 3.14
C GLU A 109 -2.81 41.89 1.61
N ASP A 110 -3.73 42.60 0.95
CA ASP A 110 -3.70 42.80 -0.50
C ASP A 110 -2.41 43.54 -0.89
N ASP A 111 -1.60 42.88 -1.73
CA ASP A 111 -0.32 43.42 -2.20
C ASP A 111 -0.47 44.39 -3.39
N GLY A 112 -1.72 44.66 -3.81
CA GLY A 112 -2.07 45.56 -4.90
C GLY A 112 -1.81 44.97 -6.28
N THR A 113 -1.43 43.68 -6.38
CA THR A 113 -1.23 43.01 -7.66
C THR A 113 -2.54 42.48 -8.22
N ALA A 114 -2.67 42.50 -9.55
CA ALA A 114 -3.80 41.88 -10.24
C ALA A 114 -3.94 40.36 -9.99
N MET A 115 -2.86 39.72 -9.50
CA MET A 115 -2.80 38.29 -9.21
C MET A 115 -3.07 37.95 -7.74
N PHE A 116 -3.33 38.95 -6.89
CA PHE A 116 -3.49 38.76 -5.45
C PHE A 116 -4.54 37.68 -5.13
N LEU A 117 -5.75 37.81 -5.69
CA LEU A 117 -6.86 36.88 -5.45
C LEU A 117 -6.54 35.44 -5.87
N LEU A 118 -5.91 35.27 -7.05
CA LEU A 118 -5.49 33.94 -7.51
C LEU A 118 -4.45 33.35 -6.58
N THR A 119 -3.46 34.16 -6.20
CA THR A 119 -2.34 33.72 -5.36
C THR A 119 -2.83 33.36 -3.97
N ALA A 120 -3.69 34.18 -3.38
CA ALA A 120 -4.35 33.92 -2.10
C ALA A 120 -5.19 32.62 -2.17
N GLY A 121 -5.99 32.46 -3.22
CA GLY A 121 -6.75 31.22 -3.48
C GLY A 121 -5.86 29.99 -3.56
N GLN A 122 -4.74 30.07 -4.30
CA GLN A 122 -3.76 28.98 -4.37
C GLN A 122 -3.11 28.67 -3.02
N GLN A 123 -2.86 29.67 -2.17
CA GLN A 123 -2.36 29.40 -0.82
C GLN A 123 -3.40 28.70 0.05
N ILE A 124 -4.64 29.16 0.03
CA ILE A 124 -5.75 28.51 0.74
C ILE A 124 -5.91 27.06 0.27
N LEU A 125 -5.90 26.82 -1.05
CA LEU A 125 -5.96 25.46 -1.60
C LEU A 125 -4.81 24.58 -1.08
N ARG A 126 -3.57 25.10 -1.06
CA ARG A 126 -2.40 24.36 -0.54
C ARG A 126 -2.54 23.99 0.94
N VAL A 127 -3.19 24.84 1.73
CA VAL A 127 -3.51 24.58 3.14
C VAL A 127 -4.52 23.44 3.24
N MET A 128 -5.61 23.50 2.46
CA MET A 128 -6.61 22.42 2.42
C MET A 128 -6.03 21.08 1.92
N GLU A 129 -5.05 21.13 1.01
CA GLU A 129 -4.35 19.93 0.53
C GLU A 129 -3.31 19.37 1.51
N GLU A 130 -2.95 20.07 2.60
CA GLU A 130 -1.85 19.67 3.48
C GLU A 130 -2.02 18.26 4.08
N PRO A 131 -3.17 17.88 4.67
CA PRO A 131 -3.34 16.54 5.25
C PRO A 131 -3.20 15.44 4.18
N LEU A 132 -3.74 15.67 2.98
CA LEU A 132 -3.67 14.73 1.86
C LEU A 132 -2.23 14.53 1.38
N ARG A 133 -1.47 15.63 1.26
CA ARG A 133 -0.05 15.59 0.86
C ARG A 133 0.77 14.85 1.90
N VAL A 134 0.61 15.17 3.18
CA VAL A 134 1.37 14.54 4.27
C VAL A 134 1.01 13.06 4.40
N GLN A 135 -0.26 12.68 4.25
CA GLN A 135 -0.67 11.28 4.22
C GLN A 135 -0.01 10.52 3.05
N ASN A 136 0.01 11.12 1.86
CA ASN A 136 0.66 10.51 0.70
C ASN A 136 2.18 10.35 0.92
N TYR A 137 2.85 11.38 1.46
CA TYR A 137 4.27 11.33 1.75
C TYR A 137 4.59 10.23 2.76
N LEU A 138 3.80 10.13 3.83
CA LEU A 138 4.00 9.09 4.83
C LEU A 138 3.75 7.70 4.24
N ARG A 139 2.71 7.50 3.42
CA ARG A 139 2.46 6.22 2.73
C ARG A 139 3.66 5.78 1.88
N ASN A 140 4.27 6.69 1.12
CA ASN A 140 5.46 6.40 0.32
C ASN A 140 6.68 6.06 1.18
N ILE A 141 6.92 6.83 2.25
CA ILE A 141 8.00 6.56 3.21
C ILE A 141 7.81 5.19 3.85
N MET A 142 6.58 4.87 4.29
CA MET A 142 6.25 3.60 4.90
C MET A 142 6.38 2.43 3.92
N GLU A 143 6.00 2.60 2.66
CA GLU A 143 6.18 1.57 1.64
C GLU A 143 7.66 1.23 1.49
N VAL A 144 8.51 2.22 1.27
CA VAL A 144 9.97 2.00 1.16
C VAL A 144 10.54 1.38 2.44
N THR A 145 10.13 1.88 3.60
CA THR A 145 10.69 1.47 4.90
C THR A 145 10.25 0.06 5.30
N PHE A 146 9.00 -0.32 5.07
CA PHE A 146 8.39 -1.50 5.68
C PHE A 146 8.05 -2.62 4.70
N ASP A 147 7.98 -2.34 3.39
CA ASP A 147 7.69 -3.36 2.38
C ASP A 147 8.78 -4.45 2.34
N GLY A 148 8.38 -5.71 2.32
CA GLY A 148 9.31 -6.85 2.32
C GLY A 148 10.21 -6.98 3.57
N THR A 149 9.97 -6.21 4.64
CA THR A 149 10.85 -6.18 5.83
C THR A 149 10.42 -7.12 6.96
N ALA A 150 9.66 -8.17 6.65
CA ALA A 150 9.12 -9.08 7.66
C ALA A 150 10.25 -9.73 8.48
N GLY A 151 10.36 -9.33 9.75
CA GLY A 151 11.38 -9.81 10.68
C GLY A 151 12.54 -8.85 10.95
N LEU A 152 12.68 -7.77 10.16
CA LEU A 152 13.67 -6.73 10.42
C LEU A 152 13.32 -5.93 11.69
N THR A 153 14.36 -5.49 12.39
CA THR A 153 14.29 -4.57 13.53
C THR A 153 14.04 -3.13 13.09
N PRO A 154 13.59 -2.22 13.98
CA PRO A 154 13.44 -0.81 13.63
C PRO A 154 14.75 -0.18 13.15
N ALA A 155 15.89 -0.55 13.71
CA ALA A 155 17.20 -0.09 13.25
C ALA A 155 17.52 -0.54 11.81
N GLU A 156 17.26 -1.81 11.46
CA GLU A 156 17.45 -2.30 10.08
C GLU A 156 16.46 -1.64 9.09
N GLN A 157 15.24 -1.34 9.55
CA GLN A 157 14.26 -0.60 8.75
C GLN A 157 14.68 0.87 8.53
N TYR A 158 15.30 1.51 9.53
CA TYR A 158 15.90 2.83 9.38
C TYR A 158 17.03 2.82 8.35
N GLU A 159 17.88 1.79 8.36
CA GLU A 159 18.93 1.63 7.35
C GLU A 159 18.37 1.52 5.93
N LYS A 160 17.30 0.73 5.74
CA LYS A 160 16.58 0.66 4.46
C LYS A 160 16.01 2.01 4.02
N LEU A 161 15.41 2.76 4.96
CA LEU A 161 14.94 4.13 4.70
C LEU A 161 16.11 5.04 4.29
N ARG A 162 17.25 4.95 4.98
CA ARG A 162 18.45 5.75 4.73
C ARG A 162 19.04 5.50 3.34
N GLU A 163 19.06 4.25 2.90
CA GLU A 163 19.52 3.87 1.55
C GLU A 163 18.67 4.49 0.44
N THR A 164 17.36 4.64 0.66
CA THR A 164 16.45 5.14 -0.38
C THR A 164 16.18 6.64 -0.27
N TYR A 165 15.96 7.15 0.94
CA TYR A 165 15.63 8.55 1.24
C TYR A 165 16.57 9.13 2.31
N ALA A 166 17.83 9.32 1.95
CA ALA A 166 18.85 9.85 2.86
C ALA A 166 18.46 11.17 3.54
N ASP A 167 17.79 12.08 2.82
CA ASP A 167 17.31 13.35 3.37
C ASP A 167 16.24 13.17 4.44
N ILE A 168 15.31 12.22 4.24
CA ILE A 168 14.26 11.90 5.20
C ILE A 168 14.86 11.23 6.42
N ALA A 169 15.72 10.22 6.22
CA ALA A 169 16.43 9.55 7.31
C ALA A 169 17.20 10.55 8.17
N ARG A 170 17.87 11.53 7.55
CA ARG A 170 18.56 12.60 8.29
C ARG A 170 17.61 13.45 9.14
N ILE A 171 16.36 13.67 8.71
CA ILE A 171 15.38 14.44 9.49
C ILE A 171 14.85 13.61 10.65
N CYS A 172 14.51 12.34 10.43
CA CYS A 172 13.98 11.43 11.46
C CYS A 172 15.06 10.57 12.14
N ASP A 173 16.29 11.07 12.21
CA ASP A 173 17.42 10.35 12.82
C ASP A 173 17.19 10.22 14.34
N PRO A 174 17.08 8.99 14.89
CA PRO A 174 16.87 8.79 16.32
C PRO A 174 18.01 9.39 17.17
N ALA A 175 19.22 9.55 16.62
CA ALA A 175 20.34 10.18 17.34
C ALA A 175 20.14 11.67 17.61
N LYS A 176 19.17 12.32 16.93
CA LYS A 176 18.83 13.74 17.12
C LYS A 176 17.76 13.97 18.18
N LEU A 177 17.19 12.90 18.74
CA LEU A 177 16.20 13.03 19.80
C LEU A 177 16.83 13.62 21.06
N PRO A 178 16.10 14.48 21.81
CA PRO A 178 16.60 15.03 23.06
C PRO A 178 16.94 13.92 24.07
N ARG A 179 18.00 14.13 24.85
CA ARG A 179 18.36 13.19 25.93
C ARG A 179 17.30 13.23 27.04
N ARG A 180 16.91 12.03 27.49
CA ARG A 180 15.75 11.74 28.35
C ARG A 180 15.96 12.04 29.85
N GLU A 181 16.32 13.26 30.21
CA GLU A 181 16.35 13.67 31.63
C GLU A 181 14.96 14.05 32.15
N GLU A 182 14.04 14.45 31.25
CA GLU A 182 12.64 14.76 31.53
C GLU A 182 11.73 14.12 30.45
N PRO A 183 10.42 13.92 30.73
CA PRO A 183 9.47 13.47 29.73
C PRO A 183 9.49 14.38 28.50
N LEU A 184 9.60 13.78 27.31
CA LEU A 184 9.74 14.53 26.08
C LEU A 184 8.49 15.38 25.81
N SER A 185 8.62 16.71 25.70
CA SER A 185 7.57 17.60 25.22
C SER A 185 8.13 18.51 24.15
N ILE A 186 7.74 18.28 22.90
CA ILE A 186 8.25 19.02 21.73
C ILE A 186 7.12 19.81 21.10
N ARG A 187 7.33 21.13 20.95
CA ARG A 187 6.50 21.99 20.13
C ARG A 187 6.76 21.72 18.65
N LEU A 188 5.69 21.57 17.88
CA LEU A 188 5.69 21.26 16.47
C LEU A 188 5.07 22.43 15.68
N ARG A 189 5.48 22.56 14.41
CA ARG A 189 5.05 23.66 13.52
C ARG A 189 4.22 23.19 12.33
N SER A 190 4.21 21.89 12.05
CA SER A 190 3.48 21.31 10.92
C SER A 190 3.16 19.83 11.14
N LEU A 191 2.23 19.31 10.35
CA LEU A 191 1.93 17.87 10.30
C LEU A 191 3.17 17.06 9.86
N MET A 192 3.97 17.58 8.94
CA MET A 192 5.18 16.88 8.48
C MET A 192 6.19 16.74 9.63
N GLU A 193 6.41 17.79 10.42
CA GLU A 193 7.32 17.74 11.58
C GLU A 193 6.85 16.72 12.62
N LEU A 194 5.54 16.68 12.89
CA LEU A 194 4.93 15.66 13.75
C LEU A 194 5.30 14.25 13.28
N TRP A 195 5.04 13.93 12.02
CA TRP A 195 5.25 12.57 11.52
C TRP A 195 6.73 12.20 11.37
N MET A 196 7.61 13.17 11.12
CA MET A 196 9.06 12.92 11.15
C MET A 196 9.57 12.63 12.55
N LEU A 197 9.05 13.34 13.57
CA LEU A 197 9.36 13.06 14.96
C LEU A 197 8.83 11.69 15.40
N VAL A 198 7.60 11.34 15.01
CA VAL A 198 7.02 10.01 15.30
C VAL A 198 7.85 8.89 14.63
N LEU A 199 8.36 9.09 13.41
CA LEU A 199 9.30 8.15 12.78
C LEU A 199 10.59 8.01 13.59
N ALA A 200 11.19 9.12 14.04
CA ALA A 200 12.40 9.08 14.85
C ALA A 200 12.19 8.29 16.15
N LEU A 201 11.08 8.54 16.84
CA LEU A 201 10.68 7.81 18.05
C LEU A 201 10.43 6.32 17.77
N TYR A 202 9.89 5.98 16.60
CA TYR A 202 9.74 4.59 16.16
C TYR A 202 11.10 3.90 15.94
N PHE A 203 12.08 4.59 15.37
CA PHE A 203 13.41 4.01 15.12
C PHE A 203 14.29 3.94 16.37
N GLU A 204 14.04 4.78 17.39
CA GLU A 204 14.76 4.75 18.67
C GLU A 204 14.41 3.50 19.50
N GLN A 205 13.19 2.99 19.39
CA GLN A 205 12.70 1.88 20.20
C GLN A 205 12.94 0.50 19.56
N ASP A 206 12.90 -0.57 20.37
CA ASP A 206 13.08 -1.97 19.95
C ASP A 206 11.90 -2.90 20.31
N LYS A 207 10.86 -2.34 20.92
CA LYS A 207 9.71 -3.06 21.49
C LYS A 207 8.69 -3.49 20.44
N GLN A 208 8.35 -2.59 19.53
CA GLN A 208 7.35 -2.77 18.49
C GLN A 208 7.98 -2.67 17.11
N ARG A 209 7.42 -3.41 16.16
CA ARG A 209 7.86 -3.41 14.76
C ARG A 209 6.66 -3.22 13.88
N ILE A 210 6.83 -2.52 12.78
CA ILE A 210 5.79 -2.40 11.76
C ILE A 210 6.10 -3.41 10.66
N CYS A 211 5.10 -4.18 10.26
CA CYS A 211 5.15 -5.07 9.11
C CYS A 211 4.03 -4.72 8.15
N ARG A 212 4.28 -4.84 6.84
CA ARG A 212 3.25 -4.79 5.81
C ARG A 212 2.67 -6.19 5.61
N CYS A 213 1.35 -6.31 5.50
CA CYS A 213 0.70 -7.59 5.24
C CYS A 213 0.76 -7.95 3.76
N ASP A 214 1.31 -9.12 3.41
CA ASP A 214 1.39 -9.54 2.00
C ASP A 214 0.02 -9.81 1.35
N TYR A 215 -1.01 -10.07 2.16
CA TYR A 215 -2.36 -10.30 1.67
C TYR A 215 -3.13 -9.01 1.40
N CYS A 216 -3.26 -8.13 2.40
CA CYS A 216 -4.10 -6.93 2.29
C CYS A 216 -3.32 -5.61 2.16
N TRP A 217 -1.98 -5.67 2.18
CA TRP A 217 -1.06 -4.52 2.12
C TRP A 217 -1.15 -3.47 3.22
N GLY A 218 -2.09 -3.58 4.15
CA GLY A 218 -2.10 -2.72 5.32
C GLY A 218 -1.02 -3.10 6.34
N TYR A 219 -0.69 -2.14 7.21
CA TYR A 219 0.38 -2.27 8.18
C TYR A 219 -0.13 -2.82 9.51
N PHE A 220 0.74 -3.51 10.25
CA PHE A 220 0.38 -4.09 11.55
C PHE A 220 1.60 -4.27 12.46
N ILE A 221 1.35 -4.33 13.76
CA ILE A 221 2.36 -4.68 14.78
C ILE A 221 2.32 -6.19 15.01
N PRO A 222 3.39 -6.96 14.76
CA PRO A 222 3.40 -8.38 15.00
C PRO A 222 3.42 -8.67 16.50
N LYS A 223 2.60 -9.64 16.94
CA LYS A 223 2.51 -10.05 18.36
C LYS A 223 3.77 -10.75 18.88
N THR A 224 4.68 -11.16 18.00
CA THR A 224 5.87 -11.95 18.38
C THR A 224 7.11 -11.42 17.68
N LYS A 225 8.28 -11.80 18.22
CA LYS A 225 9.58 -11.50 17.60
C LYS A 225 9.85 -12.27 16.30
N LYS A 226 9.05 -13.29 15.97
CA LYS A 226 9.21 -14.06 14.72
C LYS A 226 8.72 -13.26 13.51
N ALA A 227 9.36 -13.47 12.36
CA ALA A 227 8.92 -12.90 11.09
C ALA A 227 7.45 -13.29 10.83
N THR A 228 6.59 -12.29 10.68
CA THR A 228 5.15 -12.46 10.50
C THR A 228 4.74 -11.72 9.23
N ARG A 229 4.18 -12.45 8.25
CA ARG A 229 3.84 -11.92 6.92
C ARG A 229 2.39 -11.44 6.76
N TYR A 230 1.51 -11.84 7.68
CA TYR A 230 0.08 -11.58 7.57
C TYR A 230 -0.50 -11.02 8.87
N CYS A 231 -1.37 -10.01 8.74
CA CYS A 231 -2.10 -9.43 9.88
C CYS A 231 -3.28 -10.32 10.33
N ASP A 232 -3.92 -9.93 11.43
CA ASP A 232 -5.05 -10.66 12.02
C ASP A 232 -6.43 -10.12 11.56
N ARG A 233 -6.48 -9.15 10.62
CA ARG A 233 -7.76 -8.60 10.13
C ARG A 233 -8.63 -9.69 9.50
N VAL A 234 -9.91 -9.66 9.81
CA VAL A 234 -10.92 -10.63 9.35
C VAL A 234 -11.82 -9.96 8.31
N THR A 235 -12.04 -10.65 7.19
CA THR A 235 -12.99 -10.26 6.14
C THR A 235 -13.77 -11.51 5.73
N ASP A 236 -15.10 -11.42 5.67
CA ASP A 236 -16.04 -12.54 5.43
C ASP A 236 -15.70 -13.80 6.23
N GLY A 237 -15.49 -13.64 7.53
CA GLY A 237 -15.26 -14.75 8.46
C GLY A 237 -13.87 -15.42 8.39
N GLN A 238 -12.95 -14.95 7.55
CA GLN A 238 -11.58 -15.47 7.47
C GLN A 238 -10.54 -14.38 7.70
N SER A 239 -9.45 -14.74 8.39
CA SER A 239 -8.35 -13.81 8.63
C SER A 239 -7.39 -13.72 7.45
N CYS A 240 -6.66 -12.60 7.36
CA CYS A 240 -5.59 -12.43 6.38
C CYS A 240 -4.52 -13.53 6.49
N LYS A 241 -4.26 -14.08 7.68
CA LYS A 241 -3.39 -15.25 7.88
C LYS A 241 -3.91 -16.50 7.18
N GLN A 242 -5.20 -16.78 7.27
CA GLN A 242 -5.82 -17.94 6.64
C GLN A 242 -5.85 -17.79 5.11
N ARG A 243 -6.37 -16.65 4.61
CA ARG A 243 -6.49 -16.36 3.18
C ARG A 243 -5.12 -16.21 2.52
N GLY A 244 -4.25 -15.39 3.11
CA GLY A 244 -2.91 -15.09 2.59
C GLY A 244 -2.04 -16.34 2.46
N ALA A 245 -2.06 -17.24 3.46
CA ALA A 245 -1.29 -18.48 3.39
C ALA A 245 -1.79 -19.43 2.28
N ASN A 246 -3.11 -19.51 2.05
CA ASN A 246 -3.68 -20.31 0.98
C ASN A 246 -3.37 -19.73 -0.41
N LEU A 247 -3.52 -18.41 -0.56
CA LEU A 247 -3.25 -17.72 -1.81
C LEU A 247 -1.76 -17.71 -2.16
N ALA A 248 -0.86 -17.53 -1.18
CA ALA A 248 0.58 -17.61 -1.44
C ALA A 248 1.03 -18.99 -1.95
N ARG A 249 0.36 -20.07 -1.50
CA ARG A 249 0.60 -21.42 -2.04
C ARG A 249 0.11 -21.54 -3.48
N LEU A 250 -1.05 -20.96 -3.79
CA LEU A 250 -1.60 -20.91 -5.14
C LEU A 250 -0.71 -20.06 -6.05
N ASP A 251 -0.22 -18.94 -5.55
CA ASP A 251 0.61 -17.99 -6.29
C ASP A 251 1.92 -18.63 -6.74
N LYS A 252 2.64 -19.23 -5.78
CA LYS A 252 3.84 -20.02 -6.07
C LYS A 252 3.58 -21.20 -7.02
N THR A 253 2.37 -21.74 -7.03
CA THR A 253 1.95 -22.81 -7.94
C THR A 253 1.55 -22.27 -9.31
N SER A 254 1.10 -21.01 -9.42
CA SER A 254 0.76 -20.36 -10.69
C SER A 254 1.96 -19.73 -11.37
N GLU A 255 2.97 -19.31 -10.61
CA GLU A 255 4.25 -18.79 -11.11
C GLU A 255 5.16 -19.90 -11.66
N ASP A 256 4.83 -21.16 -11.34
CA ASP A 256 5.53 -22.36 -11.77
C ASP A 256 4.61 -23.19 -12.70
N GLU A 257 4.83 -23.06 -14.01
CA GLU A 257 4.02 -23.75 -15.02
C GLU A 257 4.06 -25.28 -14.82
N ALA A 258 5.16 -25.82 -14.31
CA ALA A 258 5.30 -27.25 -14.06
C ALA A 258 4.38 -27.70 -12.91
N LEU A 259 4.28 -26.91 -11.83
CA LEU A 259 3.35 -27.19 -10.74
C LEU A 259 1.88 -27.00 -11.16
N LEU A 260 1.60 -26.08 -12.07
CA LEU A 260 0.26 -25.91 -12.63
C LEU A 260 -0.14 -27.11 -13.53
N ILE A 261 0.78 -27.57 -14.38
CA ILE A 261 0.58 -28.78 -15.20
C ILE A 261 0.38 -30.00 -14.31
N TYR A 262 1.19 -30.17 -13.25
CA TYR A 262 1.01 -31.22 -12.25
C TYR A 262 -0.39 -31.20 -11.63
N LYS A 263 -0.90 -30.03 -11.21
CA LYS A 263 -2.25 -29.90 -10.67
C LYS A 263 -3.31 -30.38 -11.67
N LYS A 264 -3.23 -29.93 -12.93
CA LYS A 264 -4.14 -30.35 -14.00
C LYS A 264 -4.08 -31.87 -14.24
N LEU A 265 -2.88 -32.44 -14.27
CA LEU A 265 -2.67 -33.88 -14.44
C LEU A 265 -3.29 -34.68 -13.28
N ARG A 266 -3.09 -34.23 -12.04
CA ARG A 266 -3.71 -34.83 -10.84
C ARG A 266 -5.22 -34.81 -10.87
N ASP A 267 -5.82 -33.68 -11.25
CA ASP A 267 -7.28 -33.55 -11.33
C ASP A 267 -7.85 -34.47 -12.44
N ARG A 268 -7.11 -34.66 -13.56
CA ARG A 268 -7.46 -35.64 -14.61
C ARG A 268 -7.37 -37.08 -14.13
N MET A 269 -6.29 -37.45 -13.43
CA MET A 269 -6.11 -38.81 -12.89
C MET A 269 -7.20 -39.15 -11.89
N TYR A 270 -7.55 -38.21 -11.02
CA TYR A 270 -8.65 -38.39 -10.08
C TYR A 270 -10.00 -38.53 -10.79
N SER A 271 -10.27 -37.71 -11.81
CA SER A 271 -11.47 -37.83 -12.64
C SER A 271 -11.54 -39.15 -13.42
N ARG A 272 -10.39 -39.77 -13.72
CA ARG A 272 -10.33 -41.10 -14.35
C ARG A 272 -10.65 -42.21 -13.35
N LEU A 273 -10.10 -42.12 -12.14
CA LEU A 273 -10.43 -43.03 -11.03
C LEU A 273 -11.95 -43.04 -10.78
N LEU A 274 -12.57 -41.86 -10.65
CA LEU A 274 -14.02 -41.76 -10.43
C LEU A 274 -14.82 -42.42 -11.56
N ARG A 275 -14.51 -42.09 -12.82
CA ARG A 275 -15.17 -42.71 -13.99
C ARG A 275 -15.01 -44.22 -14.03
N TRP A 276 -13.86 -44.76 -13.61
CA TRP A 276 -13.60 -46.19 -13.61
C TRP A 276 -14.36 -46.92 -12.49
N ILE A 277 -14.43 -46.32 -11.29
CA ILE A 277 -15.18 -46.86 -10.15
C ILE A 277 -16.68 -46.87 -10.45
N ASP A 278 -17.20 -45.76 -10.98
CA ASP A 278 -18.63 -45.56 -11.20
C ASP A 278 -19.17 -46.31 -12.43
N ALA A 279 -18.30 -46.70 -13.36
CA ALA A 279 -18.70 -47.44 -14.56
C ALA A 279 -19.09 -48.89 -14.27
N ALA A 280 -20.20 -49.33 -14.87
CA ALA A 280 -20.64 -50.71 -14.83
C ALA A 280 -19.60 -51.63 -15.51
N PRO A 281 -19.47 -52.92 -15.10
CA PRO A 281 -18.45 -53.82 -15.64
C PRO A 281 -18.45 -53.95 -17.18
N SER A 282 -19.61 -53.83 -17.82
CA SER A 282 -19.77 -53.86 -19.28
C SER A 282 -19.28 -52.59 -19.99
N GLU A 283 -19.14 -51.47 -19.28
CA GLU A 283 -18.74 -50.16 -19.85
C GLU A 283 -17.25 -49.87 -19.65
N ARG A 284 -16.58 -50.62 -18.77
CA ARG A 284 -15.15 -50.47 -18.45
C ARG A 284 -14.23 -50.80 -19.63
N SER A 285 -14.66 -51.62 -20.59
CA SER A 285 -13.86 -51.94 -21.77
C SER A 285 -13.54 -50.72 -22.65
N ASN A 286 -14.31 -49.64 -22.53
CA ASN A 286 -14.14 -48.40 -23.29
C ASN A 286 -13.41 -47.30 -22.49
N LEU A 287 -13.00 -47.59 -21.25
CA LEU A 287 -12.32 -46.64 -20.37
C LEU A 287 -10.84 -46.99 -20.24
N ILE A 288 -10.02 -45.98 -19.97
CA ILE A 288 -8.63 -46.20 -19.58
C ILE A 288 -8.64 -46.70 -18.12
N PRO A 289 -8.06 -47.88 -17.83
CA PRO A 289 -8.01 -48.43 -16.48
C PRO A 289 -7.37 -47.46 -15.48
N MET A 290 -8.06 -47.23 -14.36
CA MET A 290 -7.56 -46.46 -13.23
C MET A 290 -8.31 -46.89 -11.98
N ASP A 291 -7.91 -48.00 -11.39
CA ASP A 291 -8.42 -48.42 -10.08
C ASP A 291 -7.72 -47.67 -8.92
N TYR A 292 -8.18 -47.93 -7.70
CA TYR A 292 -7.63 -47.30 -6.50
C TYR A 292 -6.14 -47.57 -6.31
N GLU A 293 -5.66 -48.78 -6.57
CA GLU A 293 -4.26 -49.15 -6.37
C GLU A 293 -3.35 -48.48 -7.40
N GLN A 294 -3.82 -48.39 -8.65
CA GLN A 294 -3.16 -47.67 -9.73
C GLN A 294 -3.08 -46.16 -9.45
N TYR A 295 -4.18 -45.57 -8.99
CA TYR A 295 -4.22 -44.14 -8.62
C TYR A 295 -3.34 -43.84 -7.41
N ASP A 296 -3.36 -44.69 -6.37
CA ASP A 296 -2.58 -44.49 -5.15
C ASP A 296 -1.07 -44.55 -5.45
N ARG A 297 -0.64 -45.56 -6.22
CA ARG A 297 0.74 -45.69 -6.69
C ARG A 297 1.18 -44.48 -7.53
N TRP A 298 0.32 -44.00 -8.42
CA TRP A 298 0.60 -42.80 -9.21
C TRP A 298 0.69 -41.55 -8.33
N SER A 299 -0.26 -41.36 -7.41
CA SER A 299 -0.36 -40.21 -6.50
C SER A 299 0.87 -40.12 -5.59
N GLU A 300 1.33 -41.25 -5.06
CA GLU A 300 2.52 -41.30 -4.20
C GLU A 300 3.80 -41.00 -4.99
N ASN A 301 3.97 -41.58 -6.19
CA ASN A 301 5.09 -41.21 -7.08
C ASN A 301 5.06 -39.71 -7.42
N ALA A 302 3.87 -39.16 -7.71
CA ALA A 302 3.72 -37.76 -8.07
C ALA A 302 3.96 -36.82 -6.87
N ARG A 303 3.64 -37.26 -5.64
CA ARG A 303 3.98 -36.56 -4.39
C ARG A 303 5.51 -36.50 -4.21
N LEU A 304 6.20 -37.63 -4.35
CA LEU A 304 7.66 -37.72 -4.21
C LEU A 304 8.39 -36.92 -5.29
N ALA A 305 7.97 -37.03 -6.55
CA ALA A 305 8.54 -36.26 -7.65
C ALA A 305 8.34 -34.74 -7.45
N ARG A 306 7.20 -34.32 -6.91
CA ARG A 306 6.95 -32.91 -6.55
C ARG A 306 7.87 -32.46 -5.41
N GLU A 307 8.11 -33.28 -4.40
CA GLU A 307 9.03 -32.95 -3.31
C GLU A 307 10.47 -32.77 -3.83
N GLU A 308 10.93 -33.65 -4.70
CA GLU A 308 12.25 -33.54 -5.34
C GLU A 308 12.35 -32.29 -6.23
N TYR A 309 11.32 -32.00 -7.02
CA TYR A 309 11.25 -30.81 -7.86
C TYR A 309 11.29 -29.51 -7.04
N VAL A 310 10.46 -29.41 -5.98
CA VAL A 310 10.43 -28.24 -5.09
C VAL A 310 11.74 -28.05 -4.33
N GLN A 311 12.49 -29.13 -4.08
CA GLN A 311 13.84 -29.09 -3.50
C GLN A 311 14.93 -28.74 -4.54
N GLY A 312 14.57 -28.54 -5.80
CA GLY A 312 15.51 -28.22 -6.89
C GLY A 312 16.34 -29.41 -7.38
N LYS A 313 15.95 -30.65 -7.04
CA LYS A 313 16.64 -31.87 -7.46
C LYS A 313 16.24 -32.34 -8.85
N LEU A 314 15.11 -31.85 -9.37
CA LEU A 314 14.62 -32.12 -10.72
C LEU A 314 14.44 -30.80 -11.46
N THR A 315 14.68 -30.82 -12.77
CA THR A 315 14.20 -29.78 -13.68
C THR A 315 12.68 -29.88 -13.89
N ALA A 316 12.06 -28.83 -14.41
CA ALA A 316 10.63 -28.83 -14.71
C ALA A 316 10.25 -29.96 -15.69
N GLU A 317 11.08 -30.16 -16.71
CA GLU A 317 10.90 -31.22 -17.70
C GLU A 317 11.02 -32.62 -17.09
N GLU A 318 12.05 -32.87 -16.27
CA GLU A 318 12.23 -34.15 -15.59
C GLU A 318 11.09 -34.44 -14.61
N PHE A 319 10.64 -33.42 -13.88
CA PHE A 319 9.49 -33.53 -12.99
C PHE A 319 8.23 -33.94 -13.76
N LEU A 320 7.90 -33.24 -14.84
CA LEU A 320 6.70 -33.52 -15.65
C LEU A 320 6.76 -34.91 -16.32
N ARG A 321 7.92 -35.31 -16.84
CA ARG A 321 8.13 -36.66 -17.40
C ARG A 321 7.94 -37.76 -16.36
N LYS A 322 8.37 -37.52 -15.12
CA LYS A 322 8.27 -38.49 -14.02
C LYS A 322 6.83 -38.72 -13.54
N ILE A 323 5.96 -37.74 -13.70
CA ILE A 323 4.55 -37.81 -13.27
C ILE A 323 3.57 -38.17 -14.40
N ASP A 324 3.90 -37.90 -15.66
CA ASP A 324 3.04 -38.22 -16.82
C ASP A 324 3.22 -39.67 -17.28
N THR A 325 2.84 -40.61 -16.42
CA THR A 325 2.93 -42.05 -16.72
C THR A 325 2.00 -42.51 -17.84
N THR A 326 1.06 -41.64 -18.25
CA THR A 326 0.08 -41.90 -19.30
C THR A 326 0.42 -41.20 -20.62
N HIS A 327 1.52 -40.44 -20.66
CA HIS A 327 2.00 -39.69 -21.83
C HIS A 327 0.92 -38.79 -22.46
N GLU A 328 0.16 -38.08 -21.62
CA GLU A 328 -0.91 -37.18 -22.03
C GLU A 328 -0.45 -35.76 -22.31
N LEU A 329 0.75 -35.39 -21.85
CA LEU A 329 1.31 -34.08 -22.10
C LEU A 329 1.91 -34.04 -23.51
N THR A 330 1.44 -33.09 -24.31
CA THR A 330 1.95 -32.85 -25.67
C THR A 330 3.30 -32.13 -25.67
N SER A 331 3.69 -31.53 -24.55
CA SER A 331 5.00 -30.93 -24.29
C SER A 331 5.34 -31.05 -22.81
N TYR A 332 6.63 -31.17 -22.52
CA TYR A 332 7.21 -31.16 -21.17
C TYR A 332 7.98 -29.87 -20.88
N GLU A 333 7.98 -28.93 -21.84
CA GLU A 333 8.48 -27.58 -21.61
C GLU A 333 7.52 -26.84 -20.70
N ALA A 334 8.04 -26.36 -19.58
CA ALA A 334 7.31 -25.54 -18.64
C ALA A 334 8.25 -24.42 -18.19
N GLY A 335 7.90 -23.19 -18.53
CA GLY A 335 8.62 -22.01 -18.11
C GLY A 335 8.28 -21.69 -16.65
N LYS A 336 9.24 -21.12 -15.93
CA LYS A 336 8.83 -20.24 -14.83
C LYS A 336 8.25 -18.99 -15.49
N ILE A 337 7.15 -18.46 -14.96
CA ILE A 337 6.76 -17.11 -15.35
C ILE A 337 7.90 -16.22 -14.88
N ASP A 338 8.70 -15.71 -15.82
CA ASP A 338 9.73 -14.72 -15.54
C ASP A 338 9.03 -13.43 -15.09
N LEU A 339 8.77 -13.34 -13.79
CA LEU A 339 8.56 -12.05 -13.17
C LEU A 339 9.87 -11.28 -13.32
N PRO A 340 9.84 -10.02 -13.79
CA PRO A 340 11.06 -9.25 -13.93
C PRO A 340 11.80 -9.21 -12.59
N ASP A 341 13.06 -9.65 -12.60
CA ASP A 341 13.98 -9.56 -11.47
C ASP A 341 14.29 -8.08 -11.21
N GLY A 342 13.42 -7.40 -10.46
CA GLY A 342 13.63 -6.00 -10.11
C GLY A 342 12.38 -5.29 -9.58
N PRO A 343 12.54 -4.10 -8.99
CA PRO A 343 11.42 -3.30 -8.52
C PRO A 343 10.50 -2.93 -9.69
N SER A 344 9.19 -3.04 -9.46
CA SER A 344 8.17 -2.57 -10.40
C SER A 344 8.36 -1.09 -10.74
N ARG A 345 7.79 -0.63 -11.86
CA ARG A 345 7.79 0.80 -12.21
C ARG A 345 7.20 1.66 -11.08
N TRP A 346 6.18 1.16 -10.38
CA TRP A 346 5.62 1.81 -9.20
C TRP A 346 6.65 2.00 -8.09
N GLN A 347 7.32 0.92 -7.68
CA GLN A 347 8.36 0.99 -6.64
C GLN A 347 9.51 1.92 -7.04
N GLN A 348 9.89 1.96 -8.33
CA GLN A 348 10.88 2.91 -8.83
C GLN A 348 10.41 4.37 -8.73
N LEU A 349 9.14 4.65 -9.05
CA LEU A 349 8.57 6.00 -8.94
C LEU A 349 8.50 6.47 -7.48
N VAL A 350 8.05 5.58 -6.58
CA VAL A 350 8.04 5.84 -5.14
C VAL A 350 9.47 6.08 -4.66
N ALA A 351 10.40 5.13 -4.87
CA ALA A 351 11.78 5.22 -4.41
C ALA A 351 12.53 6.48 -4.93
N ARG A 352 12.18 6.98 -6.12
CA ARG A 352 12.78 8.20 -6.68
C ARG A 352 12.37 9.47 -5.95
N ASN A 353 11.14 9.54 -5.45
CA ASN A 353 10.61 10.74 -4.82
C ASN A 353 9.51 10.41 -3.81
N PHE A 354 9.76 10.62 -2.52
CA PHE A 354 8.75 10.42 -1.48
C PHE A 354 7.50 11.30 -1.66
N ARG A 355 7.62 12.41 -2.42
CA ARG A 355 6.51 13.30 -2.77
C ARG A 355 5.70 12.82 -3.98
N PHE A 356 6.03 11.65 -4.55
CA PHE A 356 5.30 11.07 -5.66
C PHE A 356 3.81 10.97 -5.35
N ASP A 357 3.00 11.67 -6.13
CA ASP A 357 1.55 11.68 -6.02
C ASP A 357 0.96 11.02 -7.27
N PRO A 358 0.37 9.82 -7.15
CA PRO A 358 -0.19 9.13 -8.30
C PRO A 358 -1.38 9.87 -8.92
N GLU A 359 -2.10 10.69 -8.16
CA GLU A 359 -3.24 11.46 -8.65
C GLU A 359 -2.78 12.56 -9.63
N ARG A 360 -1.61 13.16 -9.38
CA ARG A 360 -1.04 14.22 -10.23
C ARG A 360 -0.10 13.69 -11.32
N TYR A 361 0.52 12.52 -11.10
CA TYR A 361 1.50 11.98 -12.03
C TYR A 361 0.87 11.31 -13.25
N PHE A 362 -0.22 10.56 -13.06
CA PHE A 362 -0.88 9.87 -14.16
C PHE A 362 -1.97 10.76 -14.76
N PRO A 363 -1.92 11.07 -16.07
CA PRO A 363 -2.94 11.88 -16.72
C PRO A 363 -4.28 11.14 -16.72
N GLU A 364 -5.39 11.89 -16.75
CA GLU A 364 -6.73 11.31 -16.75
C GLU A 364 -6.95 10.33 -17.89
N LYS A 365 -6.44 10.68 -19.09
CA LYS A 365 -6.47 9.85 -20.30
C LYS A 365 -5.15 9.96 -21.05
N MET A 366 -4.68 8.84 -21.60
CA MET A 366 -3.50 8.78 -22.45
C MET A 366 -3.74 7.85 -23.64
N ALA A 367 -3.51 8.34 -24.85
CA ALA A 367 -3.45 7.48 -26.04
C ALA A 367 -2.17 6.66 -26.02
N HIS A 368 -2.29 5.34 -26.17
CA HIS A 368 -1.18 4.40 -26.15
C HIS A 368 -1.27 3.45 -27.34
N LEU A 369 -0.13 3.19 -27.97
CA LEU A 369 0.02 2.26 -29.08
C LEU A 369 1.13 1.26 -28.72
N ASN A 370 0.81 -0.03 -28.71
CA ASN A 370 1.77 -1.08 -28.47
C ASN A 370 2.29 -1.63 -29.81
N LEU A 371 3.50 -1.24 -30.19
CA LEU A 371 4.11 -1.64 -31.47
C LEU A 371 4.57 -3.11 -31.49
N SER A 372 4.53 -3.81 -30.36
CA SER A 372 4.83 -5.25 -30.30
C SER A 372 3.65 -6.13 -30.70
N ASP A 373 2.44 -5.57 -30.81
CA ASP A 373 1.25 -6.33 -31.22
C ASP A 373 1.25 -6.55 -32.75
N PRO A 374 0.74 -7.70 -33.25
CA PRO A 374 0.70 -8.00 -34.69
C PRO A 374 -0.13 -7.02 -35.52
N ASP A 375 -1.14 -6.40 -34.90
CA ASP A 375 -1.98 -5.33 -35.47
C ASP A 375 -2.10 -4.20 -34.43
N PRO A 376 -1.15 -3.25 -34.38
CA PRO A 376 -1.13 -2.20 -33.36
C PRO A 376 -2.33 -1.26 -33.50
N GLN A 377 -3.18 -1.23 -32.47
CA GLN A 377 -4.32 -0.31 -32.40
C GLN A 377 -4.15 0.72 -31.29
N TRP A 378 -4.60 1.94 -31.55
CA TRP A 378 -4.63 3.00 -30.53
C TRP A 378 -5.62 2.65 -29.44
N GLN A 379 -5.15 2.65 -28.19
CA GLN A 379 -5.97 2.45 -27.01
C GLN A 379 -5.96 3.72 -26.15
N ILE A 380 -7.12 4.13 -25.65
CA ILE A 380 -7.20 5.19 -24.65
C ILE A 380 -7.13 4.54 -23.28
N LEU A 381 -6.05 4.82 -22.55
CA LEU A 381 -5.85 4.34 -21.19
C LEU A 381 -6.28 5.43 -20.20
N THR A 382 -6.99 5.03 -19.15
CA THR A 382 -7.31 5.92 -18.03
C THR A 382 -6.13 6.04 -17.05
N ALA A 383 -6.16 7.02 -16.15
CA ALA A 383 -5.21 7.10 -15.03
C ALA A 383 -5.14 5.78 -14.23
N ASP A 384 -6.27 5.10 -14.02
CA ASP A 384 -6.34 3.81 -13.33
C ASP A 384 -5.62 2.69 -14.08
N ASP A 385 -5.77 2.66 -15.40
CA ASP A 385 -5.07 1.68 -16.25
C ASP A 385 -3.56 1.90 -16.20
N LEU A 386 -3.12 3.16 -16.24
CA LEU A 386 -1.70 3.52 -16.12
C LEU A 386 -1.13 3.15 -14.74
N ARG A 387 -1.90 3.38 -13.67
CA ARG A 387 -1.53 2.98 -12.29
C ARG A 387 -1.38 1.46 -12.18
N ARG A 388 -2.38 0.70 -12.64
CA ARG A 388 -2.33 -0.77 -12.65
C ARG A 388 -1.15 -1.30 -13.46
N LYS A 389 -0.86 -0.70 -14.62
CA LYS A 389 0.32 -1.04 -15.42
C LYS A 389 1.63 -0.77 -14.68
N ALA A 390 1.74 0.35 -13.97
CA ALA A 390 2.94 0.67 -13.18
C ALA A 390 3.14 -0.27 -11.98
N GLN A 391 2.04 -0.73 -11.37
CA GLN A 391 2.02 -1.68 -10.24
C GLN A 391 2.17 -3.14 -10.68
N LYS A 392 2.27 -3.44 -11.98
CA LYS A 392 2.41 -4.82 -12.43
C LYS A 392 3.67 -5.46 -11.80
N GLY A 393 3.48 -6.62 -11.16
CA GLY A 393 4.53 -7.30 -10.38
C GLY A 393 4.65 -6.83 -8.92
N HIS A 394 3.93 -5.79 -8.51
CA HIS A 394 3.86 -5.26 -7.16
C HIS A 394 2.39 -5.04 -6.79
N GLN A 395 1.72 -6.12 -6.39
CA GLN A 395 0.30 -6.13 -6.02
C GLN A 395 0.11 -7.00 -4.78
N SER A 396 -0.90 -6.66 -3.97
CA SER A 396 -1.28 -7.51 -2.85
C SER A 396 -1.88 -8.84 -3.34
N LEU A 397 -1.78 -9.91 -2.54
CA LEU A 397 -2.46 -11.17 -2.90
C LEU A 397 -3.99 -10.97 -2.98
N LYS A 398 -4.54 -10.01 -2.22
CA LYS A 398 -5.96 -9.64 -2.33
C LYS A 398 -6.28 -8.98 -3.67
N GLU A 399 -5.43 -8.13 -4.23
CA GLU A 399 -5.69 -7.54 -5.55
C GLU A 399 -5.44 -8.53 -6.68
N LYS A 400 -4.42 -9.39 -6.54
CA LYS A 400 -4.07 -10.39 -7.55
C LYS A 400 -5.13 -11.50 -7.67
N TYR A 401 -5.75 -11.89 -6.56
CA TYR A 401 -6.67 -13.04 -6.49
C TYR A 401 -8.04 -12.75 -5.89
N GLY A 402 -8.27 -11.55 -5.37
CA GLY A 402 -9.57 -11.15 -4.84
C GLY A 402 -10.58 -11.07 -5.98
N LYS A 403 -11.68 -11.78 -5.82
CA LYS A 403 -12.90 -11.59 -6.61
C LYS A 403 -13.78 -10.55 -5.92
#